data_AF-A0AAW7EJ84-F1
#
_entry.id   AF-A0AAW7EJ84-F1
#
_cell.length_a   1.000
_cell.length_b   1.000
_cell.length_c   1.000
_cell.angle_alpha   90.00
_cell.angle_beta   90.00
_cell.angle_gamma   90.00
#
_symmetry.space_group_name_H-M   'P 1'
#
loop_
_entity.id
_entity.type
_entity.pdbx_description
1 polymer ?
#
loop_
_entity_poly.entity_id
_entity_poly.type
_entity_poly.pdbx_seq_one_letter_code
_entity_poly.pdbx_strand_id
1 'polypeptide(L)'
;MKSVLTLSTSLLMGLLLSSAAHANDHKVLGMVAMPRNATNDLTLRIPVCRVVKRIQLTADRGDIKLNGASVYFKAVRTSSQSLNVPSSIKEGQTTNWITINSDNDNKRCVSKITFSGQSVNSSDMATLKVIGDD
;
A
#
# COMPACT_ATOMS: atom_id res chain seq x y z
N MET A 1 7.95 -21.07 65.62
CA MET A 1 7.25 -21.13 64.32
C MET A 1 7.18 -19.72 63.76
N LYS A 2 7.59 -19.53 62.50
CA LYS A 2 7.45 -18.36 61.60
C LYS A 2 8.78 -18.05 60.92
N SER A 3 9.03 -18.77 59.85
CA SER A 3 9.79 -18.22 58.73
C SER A 3 9.27 -18.91 57.47
N VAL A 4 9.51 -18.29 56.32
CA VAL A 4 9.06 -18.69 54.98
C VAL A 4 7.65 -18.22 54.65
N LEU A 5 7.57 -17.09 53.96
CA LEU A 5 6.68 -16.83 52.81
C LEU A 5 6.73 -15.33 52.50
N THR A 6 7.71 -14.89 51.70
CA THR A 6 7.67 -13.59 51.00
C THR A 6 8.87 -13.47 50.07
N LEU A 7 8.91 -14.22 48.95
CA LEU A 7 9.94 -14.00 47.92
C LEU A 7 9.59 -14.47 46.50
N SER A 8 8.32 -14.71 46.18
CA SER A 8 7.94 -15.34 44.90
C SER A 8 6.89 -14.61 44.06
N THR A 9 6.51 -13.38 44.40
CA THR A 9 5.44 -12.66 43.66
C THR A 9 5.94 -11.66 42.61
N SER A 10 7.25 -11.39 42.50
CA SER A 10 7.77 -10.37 41.58
C SER A 10 8.20 -10.90 40.19
N LEU A 11 8.33 -12.22 39.99
CA LEU A 11 8.86 -12.77 38.74
C LEU A 11 7.80 -13.03 37.66
N LEU A 12 6.52 -13.09 38.02
CA LEU A 12 5.43 -13.47 37.10
C LEU A 12 4.80 -12.29 36.34
N MET A 13 5.12 -11.03 36.69
CA MET A 13 4.53 -9.85 36.03
C MET A 13 5.32 -9.35 34.82
N GLY A 14 6.54 -9.85 34.58
CA GLY A 14 7.41 -9.39 33.48
C GLY A 14 7.12 -9.99 32.10
N LEU A 15 6.32 -11.06 32.02
CA LEU A 15 6.11 -11.84 30.78
C LEU A 15 4.89 -11.43 29.96
N LEU A 16 4.11 -10.43 30.39
CA LEU A 16 2.87 -10.04 29.69
C LEU A 16 3.02 -8.86 28.72
N LEU A 17 4.23 -8.36 28.48
CA LEU A 17 4.50 -7.20 27.60
C LEU A 17 5.23 -7.54 26.30
N SER A 18 5.37 -8.82 25.95
CA SER A 18 5.81 -9.21 24.61
C SER A 18 4.69 -9.00 23.60
N SER A 19 4.36 -7.73 23.34
CA SER A 19 3.66 -7.30 22.14
C SER A 19 4.46 -7.85 20.95
N ALA A 20 3.88 -8.77 20.20
CA ALA A 20 4.45 -9.22 18.95
C ALA A 20 4.57 -7.98 18.04
N ALA A 21 5.78 -7.42 17.95
CA ALA A 21 6.12 -6.44 16.94
C ALA A 21 6.16 -7.20 15.61
N HIS A 22 5.00 -7.36 14.99
CA HIS A 22 4.94 -7.79 13.60
C HIS A 22 5.56 -6.65 12.78
N ALA A 23 6.77 -6.86 12.30
CA ALA A 23 7.34 -6.01 11.26
C ALA A 23 6.41 -6.10 10.06
N ASN A 24 5.59 -5.06 9.88
CA ASN A 24 4.70 -4.96 8.75
C ASN A 24 5.54 -4.38 7.61
N ASP A 25 6.01 -5.24 6.70
CA ASP A 25 6.92 -4.91 5.59
C ASP A 25 6.21 -4.13 4.47
N HIS A 26 5.38 -3.16 4.85
CA HIS A 26 4.76 -2.24 3.92
C HIS A 26 5.82 -1.32 3.32
N LYS A 27 5.86 -1.24 1.99
CA LYS A 27 6.85 -0.46 1.27
C LYS A 27 6.20 0.57 0.37
N VAL A 28 6.68 1.81 0.42
CA VAL A 28 6.28 2.83 -0.57
C VAL A 28 6.83 2.42 -1.93
N LEU A 29 5.93 2.15 -2.87
CA LEU A 29 6.26 1.82 -4.26
C LEU A 29 6.57 3.07 -5.07
N GLY A 30 5.97 4.19 -4.69
CA GLY A 30 6.27 5.51 -5.23
C GLY A 30 5.08 6.47 -5.10
N MET A 31 5.19 7.60 -5.78
CA MET A 31 4.19 8.65 -5.80
C MET A 31 3.89 9.07 -7.24
N VAL A 32 2.66 9.49 -7.48
CA VAL A 32 2.16 9.94 -8.78
C VAL A 32 1.50 11.30 -8.59
N ALA A 33 1.95 12.29 -9.35
CA ALA A 33 1.26 13.58 -9.40
C ALA A 33 -0.04 13.43 -10.20
N MET A 34 -1.17 13.77 -9.58
CA MET A 34 -2.46 13.80 -10.23
C MET A 34 -2.64 15.13 -10.95
N PRO A 35 -2.88 15.14 -12.27
CA PRO A 35 -3.08 16.36 -13.03
C PRO A 35 -4.41 17.01 -12.65
N ARG A 36 -4.58 18.29 -12.98
CA ARG A 36 -5.85 19.01 -12.75
C ARG A 36 -6.97 18.57 -13.69
N ASN A 37 -6.62 18.04 -14.85
CA ASN A 37 -7.57 17.53 -15.84
C ASN A 37 -7.51 16.00 -15.88
N ALA A 38 -8.65 15.36 -16.15
CA ALA A 38 -8.75 13.91 -16.26
C ALA A 38 -7.78 13.36 -17.31
N THR A 39 -6.95 12.42 -16.89
CA THR A 39 -6.10 11.65 -17.79
C THR A 39 -6.20 10.15 -17.52
N ASN A 40 -5.70 9.34 -18.46
CA ASN A 40 -5.73 7.87 -18.40
C ASN A 40 -4.34 7.22 -18.39
N ASP A 41 -3.26 7.98 -18.31
CA ASP A 41 -1.90 7.51 -18.61
C ASP A 41 -0.87 7.72 -17.49
N LEU A 42 -1.31 8.00 -16.26
CA LEU A 42 -0.40 8.25 -15.14
C LEU A 42 0.29 6.95 -14.74
N THR A 43 1.57 6.84 -15.09
CA THR A 43 2.31 5.60 -14.91
C THR A 43 3.32 5.71 -13.77
N LEU A 44 3.15 4.87 -12.75
CA LEU A 44 4.17 4.56 -11.76
C LEU A 44 5.02 3.38 -12.25
N ARG A 45 6.27 3.63 -12.64
CA ARG A 45 7.21 2.56 -13.01
C ARG A 45 7.90 2.02 -11.79
N ILE A 46 7.96 0.69 -11.65
CA ILE A 46 8.69 0.03 -10.58
C ILE A 46 10.10 -0.32 -11.13
N PRO A 47 11.19 0.27 -10.60
CA PRO A 47 12.53 0.09 -11.16
C PRO A 47 13.01 -1.37 -11.15
N VAL A 48 12.64 -2.10 -10.10
CA VAL A 48 12.95 -3.51 -9.94
C VAL A 48 11.65 -4.26 -9.88
N CYS A 49 11.55 -5.35 -10.65
CA CYS A 49 10.36 -6.18 -10.62
C CYS A 49 10.21 -6.82 -9.24
N ARG A 50 9.11 -6.50 -8.54
CA ARG A 50 8.83 -6.98 -7.19
C ARG A 50 7.48 -7.68 -7.14
N VAL A 51 7.38 -8.75 -6.36
CA VAL A 51 6.09 -9.35 -6.04
C VAL A 51 5.40 -8.41 -5.06
N VAL A 52 4.14 -8.07 -5.32
CA VAL A 52 3.33 -7.14 -4.52
C VAL A 52 1.93 -7.72 -4.48
N LYS A 53 1.57 -8.39 -3.38
CA LYS A 53 0.26 -9.04 -3.23
C LYS A 53 -0.87 -8.06 -3.06
N ARG A 54 -0.61 -6.91 -2.43
CA ARG A 54 -1.64 -5.92 -2.13
C ARG A 54 -1.07 -4.51 -2.22
N ILE A 55 -1.91 -3.54 -2.58
CA ILE A 55 -1.55 -2.13 -2.51
C ILE A 55 -2.56 -1.30 -1.72
N GLN A 56 -2.07 -0.21 -1.15
CA GLN A 56 -2.85 0.89 -0.62
C GLN A 56 -2.56 2.16 -1.39
N LEU A 57 -3.59 2.98 -1.52
CA LEU A 57 -3.53 4.27 -2.18
C LEU A 57 -3.80 5.35 -1.13
N THR A 58 -2.91 6.33 -1.03
CA THR A 58 -3.06 7.47 -0.12
C THR A 58 -3.06 8.76 -0.92
N ALA A 59 -4.05 9.62 -0.71
CA ALA A 59 -4.00 11.00 -1.21
C ALA A 59 -3.12 11.81 -0.25
N ASP A 60 -1.83 11.93 -0.56
CA ASP A 60 -0.84 12.57 0.31
C ASP A 60 -1.00 14.09 0.35
N ARG A 61 -1.43 14.67 -0.78
CA ARG A 61 -1.75 16.09 -0.94
C ARG A 61 -2.93 16.22 -1.90
N GLY A 62 -3.90 17.08 -1.60
CA GLY A 62 -5.07 17.35 -2.44
C GLY A 62 -6.06 16.18 -2.56
N ASP A 63 -7.31 16.51 -2.85
CA ASP A 63 -8.33 15.50 -3.14
C ASP A 63 -8.11 14.88 -4.53
N ILE A 64 -8.35 13.58 -4.63
CA ILE A 64 -8.17 12.81 -5.86
C ILE A 64 -9.50 12.20 -6.28
N LYS A 65 -9.78 12.27 -7.59
CA LYS A 65 -10.80 11.46 -8.25
C LYS A 65 -10.10 10.42 -9.13
N LEU A 66 -10.33 9.15 -8.85
CA LEU A 66 -9.81 8.03 -9.64
C LEU A 66 -10.92 7.51 -10.55
N ASN A 67 -10.55 7.25 -11.80
CA ASN A 67 -11.42 6.63 -12.80
C ASN A 67 -11.08 5.14 -12.95
N GLY A 68 -9.88 4.73 -12.57
CA GLY A 68 -9.42 3.35 -12.65
C GLY A 68 -7.93 3.22 -12.34
N ALA A 69 -7.49 1.98 -12.15
CA ALA A 69 -6.09 1.64 -12.06
C ALA A 69 -5.84 0.25 -12.64
N SER A 70 -4.66 0.04 -13.22
CA SER A 70 -4.25 -1.23 -13.77
C SER A 70 -2.81 -1.54 -13.38
N VAL A 71 -2.55 -2.78 -13.02
CA VAL A 71 -1.21 -3.28 -12.73
C VAL A 71 -0.71 -4.13 -13.88
N TYR A 72 0.56 -3.97 -14.24
CA TYR A 72 1.21 -4.71 -15.32
C TYR A 72 2.33 -5.58 -14.77
N PHE A 73 2.31 -6.86 -15.13
CA PHE A 73 3.27 -7.85 -14.67
C PHE A 73 4.40 -8.04 -15.67
N LYS A 74 5.63 -8.21 -15.16
CA LYS A 74 6.76 -8.68 -15.97
C LYS A 74 6.65 -10.20 -16.09
N ALA A 75 6.08 -10.67 -17.20
CA ALA A 75 6.00 -12.09 -17.53
C ALA A 75 6.25 -12.28 -19.03
N VAL A 76 6.51 -13.51 -19.47
CA VAL A 76 6.78 -13.88 -20.87
C VAL A 76 5.67 -13.44 -21.84
N ARG A 77 4.47 -13.09 -21.34
CA ARG A 77 3.32 -12.61 -22.14
C ARG A 77 2.68 -11.30 -21.63
N THR A 78 3.41 -10.44 -20.93
CA THR A 78 2.96 -9.10 -20.47
C THR A 78 1.47 -9.05 -20.09
N SER A 79 1.10 -9.68 -18.97
CA SER A 79 -0.28 -9.66 -18.49
C SER A 79 -0.56 -8.41 -17.66
N SER A 80 -1.82 -7.96 -17.64
CA SER A 80 -2.29 -6.87 -16.79
C SER A 80 -3.54 -7.27 -16.04
N GLN A 81 -3.77 -6.63 -14.90
CA GLN A 81 -4.98 -6.76 -14.09
C GLN A 81 -5.56 -5.38 -13.83
N SER A 82 -6.87 -5.22 -14.04
CA SER A 82 -7.61 -4.04 -13.59
C SER A 82 -7.87 -4.13 -12.09
N LEU A 83 -7.70 -3.01 -11.38
CA LEU A 83 -7.85 -2.93 -9.94
C LEU A 83 -9.17 -2.25 -9.58
N ASN A 84 -9.83 -2.79 -8.55
CA ASN A 84 -11.01 -2.16 -7.98
C ASN A 84 -10.58 -1.03 -7.03
N VAL A 85 -10.47 0.19 -7.56
CA VAL A 85 -10.11 1.39 -6.79
C VAL A 85 -11.35 2.21 -6.45
N PRO A 86 -11.40 2.89 -5.29
CA PRO A 86 -12.47 3.82 -5.00
C PRO A 86 -12.41 5.02 -5.96
N SER A 87 -13.56 5.58 -6.30
CA SER A 87 -13.67 6.68 -7.26
C SER A 87 -13.17 8.02 -6.73
N SER A 88 -13.05 8.18 -5.41
CA SER A 88 -12.52 9.38 -4.77
C SER A 88 -11.76 9.05 -3.50
N ILE A 89 -10.68 9.80 -3.25
CA ILE A 89 -9.85 9.73 -2.04
C ILE A 89 -9.64 11.17 -1.59
N LYS A 90 -10.02 11.49 -0.34
CA LYS A 90 -9.79 12.82 0.24
C LYS A 90 -8.35 12.95 0.72
N GLU A 91 -7.83 14.17 0.73
CA GLU A 91 -6.50 14.44 1.27
C GLU A 91 -6.31 13.83 2.67
N GLY A 92 -5.17 13.18 2.88
CA GLY A 92 -4.82 12.45 4.09
C GLY A 92 -5.46 11.06 4.22
N GLN A 93 -6.43 10.69 3.37
CA GLN A 93 -7.05 9.37 3.44
C GLN A 93 -6.24 8.31 2.72
N THR A 94 -6.28 7.10 3.30
CA THR A 94 -5.70 5.89 2.73
C THR A 94 -6.80 4.87 2.48
N THR A 95 -6.76 4.20 1.34
CA THR A 95 -7.74 3.17 1.00
C THR A 95 -7.52 1.90 1.82
N ASN A 96 -8.52 1.02 1.81
CA ASN A 96 -8.29 -0.38 2.17
C ASN A 96 -7.27 -1.02 1.22
N TRP A 97 -6.72 -2.17 1.65
CA TRP A 97 -5.84 -2.98 0.80
C TRP A 97 -6.59 -3.48 -0.44
N ILE A 98 -5.96 -3.32 -1.60
CA ILE A 98 -6.45 -3.76 -2.90
C ILE A 98 -5.58 -4.92 -3.35
N THR A 99 -6.19 -6.09 -3.55
CA THR A 99 -5.49 -7.32 -3.92
C THR A 99 -4.98 -7.27 -5.36
N ILE A 100 -3.75 -7.75 -5.54
CA ILE A 100 -3.07 -7.92 -6.82
C ILE A 100 -2.71 -9.39 -6.97
N ASN A 101 -2.97 -9.95 -8.15
CA ASN A 101 -2.65 -11.33 -8.49
C ASN A 101 -1.18 -11.45 -8.93
N SER A 102 -0.27 -10.96 -8.09
CA SER A 102 1.16 -11.19 -8.23
C SER A 102 1.52 -12.43 -7.41
N ASP A 103 2.40 -13.27 -7.94
CA ASP A 103 2.73 -14.54 -7.30
C ASP A 103 4.20 -14.91 -7.58
N ASN A 104 4.82 -15.53 -6.58
CA ASN A 104 6.22 -15.97 -6.65
C ASN A 104 6.36 -17.19 -7.58
N ASP A 105 5.38 -18.09 -7.58
CA ASP A 105 5.45 -19.38 -8.27
C ASP A 105 5.54 -19.22 -9.79
N ASN A 106 4.78 -18.29 -10.38
CA ASN A 106 4.81 -17.95 -11.79
C ASN A 106 5.77 -16.79 -12.09
N LYS A 107 6.58 -16.36 -11.12
CA LYS A 107 7.51 -15.22 -11.22
C LYS A 107 6.80 -13.94 -11.71
N ARG A 108 5.54 -13.76 -11.32
CA ARG A 108 4.69 -12.63 -11.71
C ARG A 108 4.92 -11.48 -10.77
N CYS A 109 5.90 -10.65 -11.11
CA CYS A 109 6.21 -9.44 -10.37
C CYS A 109 5.66 -8.19 -11.09
N VAL A 110 5.36 -7.14 -10.34
CA VAL A 110 4.84 -5.88 -10.83
C VAL A 110 5.95 -5.06 -11.50
N SER A 111 5.68 -4.59 -12.71
CA SER A 111 6.61 -3.77 -13.52
C SER A 111 6.20 -2.29 -13.56
N LYS A 112 4.90 -2.03 -13.63
CA LYS A 112 4.32 -0.69 -13.58
C LYS A 112 2.87 -0.75 -13.13
N ILE A 113 2.39 0.35 -12.59
CA ILE A 113 0.98 0.57 -12.25
C ILE A 113 0.55 1.84 -12.99
N THR A 114 -0.60 1.79 -13.65
CA THR A 114 -1.19 2.94 -14.33
C THR A 114 -2.44 3.38 -13.61
N PHE A 115 -2.64 4.68 -13.51
CA PHE A 115 -3.81 5.29 -12.91
C PHE A 115 -4.50 6.20 -13.94
N SER A 116 -5.82 6.23 -13.88
CA SER A 116 -6.63 7.24 -14.54
C SER A 116 -7.36 8.07 -13.50
N GLY A 117 -7.41 9.37 -13.70
CA GLY A 117 -7.98 10.28 -12.72
C GLY A 117 -7.47 11.72 -12.84
N GLN A 118 -7.80 12.50 -11.82
CA GLN A 118 -7.44 13.91 -11.68
C GLN A 118 -7.48 14.35 -10.22
N SER A 119 -6.84 15.49 -9.97
CA SER A 119 -7.04 16.30 -8.77
C SER A 119 -8.41 16.96 -8.80
N VAL A 120 -9.05 17.07 -7.64
CA VAL A 120 -10.32 17.80 -7.48
C VAL A 120 -10.20 18.75 -6.30
N ASN A 121 -10.98 19.84 -6.32
CA ASN A 121 -11.06 20.82 -5.22
C ASN A 121 -9.72 21.35 -4.68
N SER A 122 -8.66 21.30 -5.48
CA SER A 122 -7.32 21.73 -5.10
C SER A 122 -6.79 22.70 -6.15
N SER A 123 -6.19 23.80 -5.69
CA SER A 123 -5.44 24.69 -6.58
C SER A 123 -4.18 24.03 -7.10
N ASP A 124 -3.59 23.07 -6.38
CA ASP A 124 -2.37 22.37 -6.78
C ASP A 124 -2.64 20.94 -7.27
N MET A 125 -1.65 20.37 -7.97
CA MET A 125 -1.70 18.95 -8.32
C MET A 125 -1.65 18.10 -7.06
N ALA A 126 -2.66 17.25 -6.90
CA ALA A 126 -2.72 16.27 -5.85
C ALA A 126 -1.62 15.22 -6.03
N THR A 127 -1.26 14.51 -4.96
CA THR A 127 -0.22 13.48 -4.97
C THR A 127 -0.79 12.18 -4.47
N LEU A 128 -0.80 11.16 -5.33
CA LEU A 128 -1.17 9.80 -4.97
C LEU A 128 0.08 9.03 -4.56
N LYS A 129 0.15 8.64 -3.29
CA LYS A 129 1.18 7.74 -2.77
C LYS A 129 0.68 6.30 -2.87
N VAL A 130 1.53 5.41 -3.38
CA VAL A 130 1.23 3.98 -3.53
C VAL A 130 2.11 3.19 -2.57
N ILE A 131 1.48 2.41 -1.70
CA ILE A 131 2.12 1.54 -0.73
C ILE A 131 1.82 0.10 -1.13
N GLY A 132 2.83 -0.77 -1.12
CA GLY A 132 2.72 -2.18 -1.43
C GLY A 132 3.07 -3.06 -0.25
N ASP A 133 2.60 -4.29 -0.30
CA ASP A 133 2.87 -5.37 0.65
C ASP A 133 3.15 -6.68 -0.11
N ASP A 134 4.06 -7.50 0.43
CA ASP A 134 4.69 -8.66 -0.25
C ASP A 134 3.97 -10.00 -0.02
#